data_AF-A0A842Y3Q5-F1
#
_entry.id   AF-A0A842Y3Q5-F1
#
_cell.length_a   1.000
_cell.length_b   1.000
_cell.length_c   1.000
_cell.angle_alpha   90.00
_cell.angle_beta   90.00
_cell.angle_gamma   90.00
#
_symmetry.space_group_name_H-M   'P 1'
#
loop_
_entity.id
_entity.type
_entity.pdbx_description
1 polymer ?
#
loop_
_entity_poly.entity_id
_entity_poly.type
_entity_poly.pdbx_seq_one_letter_code
_entity_poly.pdbx_strand_id
1 'polypeptide(L)' 'MVELDKEQEKAFVDELMESNELKGATKKRLIKFLGNKYDWDKQKVQFRLTRALIAERYAASH' A
#
# COMPACT_ATOMS: atom_id res chain seq x y z
N MET A 1 18.04 -0.65 2.39
CA MET A 1 16.84 -0.35 1.62
C MET A 1 16.81 -1.32 0.46
N VAL A 2 15.82 -2.22 0.40
CA VAL A 2 15.68 -3.12 -0.76
C VAL A 2 15.32 -2.27 -1.97
N GLU A 3 16.17 -2.27 -2.98
CA GLU A 3 15.89 -1.61 -4.25
C GLU A 3 15.23 -2.62 -5.19
N LEU A 4 13.91 -2.47 -5.37
CA LEU A 4 13.18 -3.16 -6.42
C LEU A 4 13.37 -2.40 -7.73
N ASP A 5 13.39 -3.12 -8.85
CA ASP A 5 13.26 -2.47 -10.15
C ASP A 5 11.84 -1.90 -10.34
N LYS A 6 11.65 -1.06 -11.36
CA LYS A 6 10.37 -0.39 -11.62
C LYS A 6 9.23 -1.36 -11.92
N GLU A 7 9.52 -2.53 -12.49
CA GLU A 7 8.52 -3.54 -12.83
C GLU A 7 8.08 -4.29 -11.59
N GLN A 8 9.02 -4.65 -10.72
CA GLN A 8 8.78 -5.24 -9.41
C GLN A 8 8.01 -4.28 -8.49
N GLU A 9 8.39 -3.00 -8.42
CA GLU A 9 7.62 -1.99 -7.69
C GLU A 9 6.19 -1.91 -8.19
N LYS A 10 6.01 -1.87 -9.53
CA LYS A 10 4.70 -1.78 -10.15
C LYS A 10 3.87 -3.02 -9.83
N ALA A 11 4.43 -4.21 -9.99
CA ALA A 11 3.75 -5.48 -9.71
C ALA A 11 3.32 -5.56 -8.24
N PHE A 12 4.21 -5.22 -7.31
CA PHE A 12 3.92 -5.18 -5.87
C PHE A 12 2.76 -4.22 -5.55
N VAL A 13 2.82 -3.02 -6.12
CA VAL A 13 1.79 -2.00 -5.89
C VAL A 13 0.46 -2.41 -6.51
N ASP A 14 0.47 -2.91 -7.73
CA ASP A 14 -0.74 -3.32 -8.45
C ASP A 14 -1.40 -4.53 -7.75
N GLU A 15 -0.62 -5.49 -7.26
CA GLU A 15 -1.12 -6.62 -6.47
C GLU A 15 -1.82 -6.16 -5.18
N LEU A 16 -1.23 -5.22 -4.43
CA LEU A 16 -1.84 -4.71 -3.21
C LEU A 16 -3.09 -3.85 -3.49
N MET A 17 -3.12 -3.13 -4.61
CA MET A 17 -4.32 -2.42 -5.04
C MET A 17 -5.45 -3.40 -5.36
N GLU A 18 -5.17 -4.45 -6.14
CA GLU A 18 -6.15 -5.44 -6.56
C GLU A 18 -6.69 -6.25 -5.36
N SER A 19 -5.81 -6.81 -4.54
CA SER A 19 -6.18 -7.63 -3.37
C SER A 19 -6.99 -6.88 -2.30
N ASN A 20 -6.91 -5.55 -2.26
CA ASN A 20 -7.67 -4.71 -1.34
C ASN A 20 -8.81 -3.94 -2.04
N GLU A 21 -9.09 -4.23 -3.32
CA GLU A 21 -10.10 -3.57 -4.17
C GLU A 21 -9.97 -2.03 -4.19
N LEU A 22 -8.74 -1.54 -4.11
CA LEU A 22 -8.44 -0.11 -4.03
C LEU A 22 -8.41 0.53 -5.41
N LYS A 23 -8.82 1.80 -5.46
CA LYS A 23 -8.76 2.65 -6.66
C LYS A 23 -8.17 4.01 -6.32
N GLY A 24 -7.62 4.67 -7.34
CA GLY A 24 -7.15 6.05 -7.25
C GLY A 24 -5.66 6.21 -6.90
N ALA A 25 -5.10 7.35 -7.31
CA ALA A 25 -3.67 7.64 -7.22
C ALA A 25 -3.18 7.78 -5.76
N THR A 26 -4.02 8.25 -4.85
CA THR A 26 -3.63 8.45 -3.44
C THR A 26 -3.31 7.13 -2.75
N LYS A 27 -4.11 6.08 -2.97
CA LYS A 27 -3.85 4.74 -2.41
C LYS A 27 -2.60 4.12 -3.03
N LYS A 28 -2.40 4.29 -4.33
CA LYS A 28 -1.17 3.87 -5.03
C LYS A 28 0.09 4.52 -4.42
N ARG A 29 0.04 5.83 -4.16
CA ARG A 29 1.14 6.58 -3.51
C ARG A 29 1.38 6.10 -2.07
N LEU A 30 0.33 5.82 -1.32
CA LEU A 30 0.44 5.27 0.03
C LEU A 30 1.16 3.91 0.04
N ILE A 31 0.77 2.99 -0.85
CA ILE A 31 1.41 1.68 -0.95
C ILE A 31 2.89 1.83 -1.29
N LYS A 32 3.24 2.68 -2.27
CA LYS A 32 4.65 2.95 -2.62
C LYS A 32 5.45 3.53 -1.46
N PHE A 33 4.87 4.47 -0.72
CA PHE A 33 5.48 5.03 0.47
C PHE A 33 5.73 3.96 1.55
N LEU A 34 4.74 3.10 1.80
CA LEU A 34 4.89 1.99 2.75
C LEU A 34 5.92 0.97 2.27
N GLY A 35 5.96 0.65 0.98
CA GLY A 35 6.98 -0.21 0.36
C GLY A 35 8.39 0.30 0.65
N ASN A 36 8.67 1.56 0.33
CA ASN A 36 9.96 2.19 0.62
C ASN A 36 10.30 2.20 2.12
N LYS A 37 9.31 2.42 2.98
CA LYS A 37 9.51 2.50 4.44
C LYS A 37 9.76 1.14 5.10
N TYR A 38 9.22 0.07 4.54
CA TYR A 38 9.24 -1.27 5.12
C TYR A 38 10.01 -2.26 4.24
N ASP A 39 10.95 -1.77 3.44
CA ASP A 39 11.82 -2.59 2.57
C ASP A 39 11.02 -3.58 1.69
N TRP A 40 9.87 -3.14 1.21
CA TRP A 40 8.96 -3.92 0.37
C TRP A 40 8.50 -5.25 0.99
N ASP A 41 8.54 -5.36 2.33
CA ASP A 41 7.98 -6.47 3.08
C ASP A 41 6.45 -6.44 2.97
N LYS A 42 5.90 -7.36 2.17
CA LYS A 42 4.47 -7.45 1.88
C LYS A 42 3.61 -7.54 3.15
N GLN A 43 4.04 -8.30 4.16
CA GLN A 43 3.27 -8.47 5.39
C GLN A 43 3.20 -7.16 6.17
N LYS A 44 4.34 -6.47 6.33
CA LYS A 44 4.38 -5.17 7.01
C LYS A 44 3.59 -4.10 6.27
N VAL A 45 3.73 -4.04 4.94
CA VAL A 45 3.00 -3.08 4.10
C VAL A 45 1.50 -3.34 4.19
N GLN A 46 1.05 -4.58 4.02
CA GLN A 46 -0.37 -4.94 4.11
C GLN A 46 -0.95 -4.59 5.48
N PHE A 47 -0.25 -4.92 6.57
CA PHE A 47 -0.70 -4.59 7.92
C PHE A 47 -0.91 -3.08 8.11
N ARG A 48 0.04 -2.26 7.64
CA ARG A 48 -0.03 -0.80 7.75
C ARG A 48 -1.08 -0.20 6.84
N LEU A 49 -1.24 -0.74 5.62
CA LEU A 49 -2.28 -0.35 4.68
C LEU A 49 -3.67 -0.59 5.26
N THR A 50 -3.95 -1.80 5.77
CA THR A 50 -5.23 -2.14 6.40
C THR A 50 -5.57 -1.19 7.56
N ARG A 51 -4.60 -0.88 8.42
CA ARG A 51 -4.79 0.07 9.52
C ARG A 51 -5.14 1.47 9.03
N ALA A 52 -4.47 1.96 7.98
CA ALA A 52 -4.75 3.27 7.40
C ALA A 52 -6.17 3.33 6.79
N LEU A 53 -6.59 2.27 6.10
CA LEU A 53 -7.93 2.18 5.50
C LEU A 53 -9.03 2.14 6.57
N ILE A 54 -8.82 1.41 7.67
CA ILE A 54 -9.77 1.39 8.80
C ILE A 54 -9.92 2.78 9.41
N ALA A 55 -8.80 3.49 9.66
CA ALA A 55 -8.82 4.83 10.22
C ALA A 55 -9.57 5.83 9.33
N GLU A 56 -9.35 5.76 8.02
CA GLU A 56 -10.09 6.59 7.04
C GLU A 56 -11.59 6.28 7.04
N ARG A 57 -11.98 5.01 7.02
CA ARG A 57 -13.40 4.61 7.10
C ARG A 57 -14.06 5.11 8.38
N TYR A 58 -13.36 5.01 9.51
CA TYR A 58 -13.85 5.49 10.79
C TYR A 58 -14.02 7.02 10.78
N ALA A 59 -13.02 7.77 10.29
CA ALA A 59 -13.09 9.22 10.16
C ALA A 59 -14.14 9.71 9.15
N ALA A 60 -14.52 8.89 8.18
CA ALA A 60 -15.61 9.20 7.25
C ALA A 60 -17.01 8.91 7.83
N SER A 61 -17.10 8.12 8.90
CA SER A 61 -18.36 7.68 9.50
C SER A 61 -18.74 8.45 10.77
N HIS A 62 -17.84 9.32 11.27
CA HIS A 62 -17.99 10.13 12.49
C HIS A 62 -17.69 11.59 12.17
#